data_AF-A0A7W0HDS5-F1
#
_entry.id   AF-A0A7W0HDS5-F1
#
_cell.length_a   1.000
_cell.length_b   1.000
_cell.length_c   1.000
_cell.angle_alpha   90.00
_cell.angle_beta   90.00
_cell.angle_gamma   90.00
#
_symmetry.space_group_name_H-M   'P 1'
#
loop_
_entity.id
_entity.type
_entity.pdbx_description
1 polymer ?
#
loop_
_entity_poly.entity_id
_entity_poly.type
_entity_poly.pdbx_seq_one_letter_code
_entity_poly.pdbx_strand_id
1 'polypeptide(L)' 'MVVCPAVARRNAPDHAGTYDDELALLVVHGVLHLLGLDHAQADEAEKMERREQELLDRFHRL' A
#
# COMPACT_ATOMS: atom_id res chain seq x y z
N MET A 1 1.79 9.53 8.67
CA MET A 1 2.43 8.81 7.56
C MET A 1 3.53 9.67 6.97
N VAL A 2 4.69 9.07 6.68
CA VAL A 2 5.78 9.66 5.90
C VAL A 2 6.25 8.57 4.93
N VAL A 3 6.43 8.91 3.66
CA VAL A 3 6.95 7.97 2.66
C VAL A 3 8.34 8.42 2.24
N CYS A 4 9.30 7.48 2.15
CA CYS A 4 10.66 7.75 1.69
C CYS A 4 10.79 7.36 0.20
N PRO A 5 10.90 8.32 -0.73
CA PRO A 5 10.94 8.04 -2.17
C PRO A 5 12.10 7.12 -2.58
N ALA A 6 13.26 7.27 -1.93
CA ALA A 6 14.43 6.45 -2.23
C ALA A 6 14.23 4.97 -1.86
N VAL A 7 13.48 4.69 -0.79
CA VAL A 7 13.13 3.33 -0.37
C VAL A 7 12.06 2.75 -1.28
N ALA A 8 11.00 3.51 -1.58
CA ALA A 8 9.96 3.09 -2.52
C ALA A 8 10.57 2.71 -3.89
N ARG A 9 11.46 3.54 -4.45
CA ARG A 9 12.13 3.21 -5.71
C ARG A 9 12.97 1.93 -5.66
N ARG A 10 13.55 1.61 -4.51
CA ARG A 10 14.33 0.39 -4.34
C ARG A 10 13.43 -0.84 -4.22
N ASN A 11 12.27 -0.72 -3.58
CA ASN A 11 11.35 -1.83 -3.33
C ASN A 11 10.43 -2.14 -4.52
N ALA A 12 10.08 -1.12 -5.31
CA ALA A 12 9.18 -1.22 -6.46
C ALA A 12 9.33 -2.51 -7.31
N PRO A 13 10.52 -2.88 -7.82
CA PRO A 13 10.65 -4.03 -8.72
C PRO A 13 10.26 -5.38 -8.07
N ASP A 14 10.38 -5.50 -6.74
CA ASP A 14 10.16 -6.76 -6.02
C ASP A 14 8.83 -6.79 -5.24
N HIS A 15 8.11 -5.66 -5.15
CA HIS A 15 6.91 -5.52 -4.32
C HIS A 15 5.66 -5.15 -5.14
N ALA A 16 5.66 -3.97 -5.77
CA ALA A 16 4.48 -3.44 -6.47
C ALA A 16 4.63 -3.30 -8.00
N GLY A 17 5.80 -3.61 -8.57
CA GLY A 17 6.08 -3.48 -10.00
C GLY A 17 6.79 -2.16 -10.33
N THR A 18 6.04 -1.09 -10.59
CA THR A 18 6.63 0.22 -10.91
C THR A 18 6.82 1.10 -9.68
N TYR A 19 7.64 2.16 -9.81
CA TYR A 19 7.80 3.15 -8.74
C TYR A 19 6.48 3.84 -8.39
N ASP A 20 5.63 4.10 -9.39
CA ASP A 20 4.34 4.75 -9.17
C ASP A 20 3.37 3.80 -8.44
N ASP A 21 3.41 2.50 -8.74
CA ASP A 21 2.61 1.48 -8.05
C ASP A 21 3.03 1.34 -6.58
N GLU A 22 4.34 1.30 -6.32
CA GLU A 22 4.86 1.25 -4.95
C GLU A 22 4.46 2.50 -4.16
N LEU A 23 4.55 3.68 -4.80
CA LEU A 23 4.20 4.92 -4.15
C LEU A 23 2.69 4.98 -3.84
N ALA A 24 1.84 4.54 -4.79
CA ALA A 24 0.40 4.46 -4.59
C ALA A 24 0.05 3.49 -3.47
N LEU A 25 0.64 2.30 -3.46
CA LEU A 25 0.45 1.30 -2.41
C LEU A 25 0.85 1.86 -1.04
N LEU A 26 2.05 2.44 -0.89
CA LEU A 26 2.52 2.99 0.38
C LEU A 26 1.65 4.15 0.90
N VAL A 27 1.11 4.98 -0.01
CA VAL A 27 0.17 6.06 0.36
C VAL A 27 -1.15 5.49 0.83
N VAL A 28 -1.74 4.54 0.10
CA VAL A 28 -3.00 3.89 0.50
C VAL A 28 -2.81 3.15 1.83
N HIS A 29 -1.78 2.33 1.92
CA HIS A 29 -1.40 1.56 3.11
C HIS A 29 -1.26 2.47 4.34
N GLY A 30 -0.46 3.53 4.25
CA GLY A 30 -0.27 4.42 5.38
C GLY A 30 -1.50 5.24 5.74
N VAL A 31 -2.42 5.52 4.80
CA VAL A 31 -3.74 6.11 5.12
C VAL A 31 -4.62 5.10 5.85
N LEU A 32 -4.63 3.83 5.45
CA LEU A 32 -5.40 2.78 6.13
C LEU A 32 -4.93 2.56 7.58
N HIS A 33 -3.62 2.61 7.82
CA HIS A 33 -3.05 2.64 9.17
C HIS A 33 -3.57 3.82 10.00
N LEU A 34 -3.64 5.03 9.42
CA LEU A 34 -4.20 6.19 10.10
C LEU A 34 -5.70 6.06 10.41
N LEU A 35 -6.43 5.22 9.65
CA LEU A 35 -7.84 4.92 9.89
C LEU A 35 -8.03 3.74 10.86
N GLY A 36 -6.96 3.17 11.39
CA GLY A 36 -6.99 2.10 12.39
C GLY A 36 -7.10 0.69 11.80
N LEU A 37 -6.86 0.51 10.50
CA LEU A 37 -6.64 -0.82 9.93
C LEU A 37 -5.17 -1.18 10.13
N ASP A 38 -4.90 -2.40 10.57
CA ASP A 38 -3.55 -2.93 10.79
C ASP A 38 -3.43 -4.29 10.11
N HIS A 39 -2.21 -4.80 10.01
CA HIS A 39 -1.89 -6.11 9.42
C HIS A 39 -1.00 -6.95 10.35
N ALA A 40 -1.10 -6.72 11.66
CA ALA A 40 -0.34 -7.46 12.67
C ALA A 40 -0.82 -8.90 12.85
N GLN A 41 -2.13 -9.15 12.68
CA GLN A 41 -2.75 -10.49 12.67
C GLN A 41 -3.19 -10.88 11.27
N ALA A 42 -3.25 -12.18 10.98
CA ALA A 42 -3.58 -12.68 9.64
C ALA A 42 -4.98 -12.26 9.15
N ASP A 43 -5.98 -12.22 10.03
CA ASP A 43 -7.34 -11.81 9.65
C ASP A 43 -7.48 -10.29 9.48
N GLU A 44 -6.63 -9.52 10.16
CA GLU A 44 -6.53 -8.07 9.99
C GLU A 44 -5.80 -7.73 8.69
N ALA A 45 -4.70 -8.43 8.41
CA ALA A 45 -3.95 -8.32 7.17
C ALA A 45 -4.83 -8.58 5.95
N GLU A 46 -5.62 -9.66 5.94
CA GLU A 46 -6.53 -9.95 4.83
C GLU A 46 -7.55 -8.83 4.59
N LYS A 47 -8.09 -8.23 5.66
CA LYS A 47 -9.03 -7.11 5.56
C LYS A 47 -8.34 -5.87 5.00
N MET A 48 -7.12 -5.58 5.44
CA MET A 48 -6.35 -4.43 5.00
C MET A 48 -5.92 -4.59 3.53
N GLU A 49 -5.36 -5.73 3.15
CA GLU A 49 -4.92 -6.04 1.78
C GLU A 49 -6.08 -5.94 0.78
N ARG A 50 -7.25 -6.47 1.13
CA ARG A 50 -8.45 -6.33 0.30
C ARG A 50 -8.83 -4.87 0.11
N ARG A 51 -8.72 -4.07 1.18
CA ARG A 51 -9.03 -2.65 1.12
C ARG A 51 -8.01 -1.86 0.30
N GLU A 52 -6.74 -2.24 0.35
CA GLU A 52 -5.68 -1.69 -0.50
C GLU A 52 -6.00 -1.93 -1.98
N GLN A 53 -6.32 -3.18 -2.36
CA GLN A 53 -6.68 -3.54 -3.73
C GLN A 53 -7.88 -2.74 -4.24
N GLU A 54 -8.98 -2.68 -3.46
CA GLU A 54 -10.18 -1.91 -3.83
C GLU A 54 -9.87 -0.42 -4.11
N LEU A 55 -8.97 0.18 -3.34
CA LEU A 55 -8.62 1.59 -3.48
C LEU A 55 -7.65 1.82 -4.64
N LEU A 56 -6.69 0.92 -4.85
CA LEU A 56 -5.75 1.00 -5.96
C LEU A 56 -6.46 0.81 -7.30
N ASP A 57 -7.36 -0.18 -7.42
CA ASP A 57 -8.19 -0.39 -8.61
C ASP A 57 -9.01 0.86 -8.96
N ARG A 58 -9.54 1.54 -7.93
CA ARG A 58 -10.39 2.72 -8.11
C ARG A 58 -9.62 3.98 -8.49
N PHE A 59 -8.43 4.21 -7.92
CA PHE A 59 -7.75 5.51 -7.96
C PHE A 59 -6.41 5.52 -8.69
N HIS A 60 -5.75 4.37 -8.84
CA HIS A 60 -4.42 4.26 -9.46
C HIS A 60 -4.44 3.41 -10.74
N ARG A 61 -5.47 2.56 -10.91
CA ARG A 61 -5.59 1.59 -12.02
C ARG A 61 -4.34 0.71 -12.12
N LEU A 62 -4.29 -0.31 -11.28
CA LEU A 62 -3.55 -1.54 -11.57
C LEU A 62 -4.38 -2.47 -12.48
#